data_AF-A0A2H9PT70-F1
#
_entry.id   AF-A0A2H9PT70-F1
#
_cell.length_a   1.000
_cell.length_b   1.000
_cell.length_c   1.000
_cell.angle_alpha   90.00
_cell.angle_beta   90.00
_cell.angle_gamma   90.00
#
_symmetry.space_group_name_H-M   'P 1'
#
loop_
_entity.id
_entity.type
_entity.pdbx_description
1 polymer ?
#
loop_
_entity_poly.entity_id
_entity_poly.type
_entity_poly.pdbx_seq_one_letter_code
_entity_poly.pdbx_strand_id
1 'polypeptide(L)' 'AAATVGIVSELGKNQFTCSLKIPVCADPGSRVTISRRVGNRFRLIGFGIIKE' A
#
# COMPACT_ATOMS: atom_id res chain seq x y z
N ALA A 1 14.19 1.92 -4.16
CA ALA A 1 13.04 1.06 -3.79
C ALA A 1 12.72 1.30 -2.32
N ALA A 2 11.46 1.57 -1.98
CA ALA A 2 11.04 1.85 -0.61
C ALA A 2 9.96 0.84 -0.19
N ALA A 3 10.07 0.30 1.02
CA ALA A 3 9.07 -0.57 1.62
C ALA A 3 8.65 0.04 2.95
N THR A 4 7.34 0.16 3.15
CA THR A 4 6.75 0.73 4.37
C THR A 4 5.52 -0.08 4.74
N VAL A 5 5.13 0.01 6.00
CA VAL A 5 3.89 -0.60 6.50
C VAL A 5 2.84 0.49 6.58
N GLY A 6 1.67 0.25 5.98
CA GLY A 6 0.51 1.13 6.08
C GLY A 6 -0.61 0.48 6.89
N ILE A 7 -1.33 1.31 7.66
CA ILE A 7 -2.59 0.92 8.30
C ILE A 7 -3.71 1.44 7.40
N VAL A 8 -4.61 0.57 6.96
CA VAL A 8 -5.76 0.95 6.12
C VAL A 8 -6.76 1.71 6.99
N SER A 9 -7.08 2.94 6.61
CA SER A 9 -8.04 3.80 7.30
C SER A 9 -9.45 3.68 6.69
N GLU A 10 -9.54 3.62 5.37
CA GLU A 10 -10.80 3.59 4.63
C GLU A 10 -10.76 2.61 3.47
N LEU A 11 -11.90 1.98 3.20
CA LEU A 11 -12.09 1.03 2.12
C LEU A 11 -13.19 1.54 1.18
N GLY A 12 -12.88 1.63 -0.10
CA GLY A 12 -13.82 1.98 -1.17
C GLY A 12 -13.84 0.92 -2.27
N LYS A 13 -14.68 1.16 -3.29
CA LYS A 13 -14.72 0.28 -4.47
C LYS A 13 -13.45 0.44 -5.29
N ASN A 14 -12.61 -0.61 -5.33
CA ASN A 14 -11.33 -0.64 -6.06
C ASN A 14 -10.31 0.42 -5.62
N GLN A 15 -10.47 1.01 -4.44
CA GLN A 15 -9.52 1.96 -3.87
C GLN A 15 -9.57 1.91 -2.35
N PHE A 16 -8.49 2.32 -1.70
CA PHE A 16 -8.40 2.38 -0.25
C PHE A 16 -7.44 3.49 0.15
N THR A 17 -7.66 4.03 1.35
CA THR A 17 -6.78 5.03 1.96
C THR A 17 -5.98 4.34 3.06
N CYS A 18 -4.68 4.61 3.14
CA CYS A 18 -3.85 4.05 4.19
C CYS A 18 -2.85 5.08 4.73
N SER A 19 -2.64 5.03 6.05
CA SER A 19 -1.65 5.83 6.74
C SER A 19 -0.35 5.07 6.82
N LEU A 20 0.69 5.60 6.19
CA LEU A 20 2.02 4.99 6.16
C LEU A 20 2.76 5.25 7.48
N LYS A 21 3.40 4.23 8.05
CA LYS A 21 4.20 4.36 9.27
C LYS A 21 5.50 5.12 9.02
N ILE A 22 6.09 4.91 7.84
CA ILE A 22 7.27 5.64 7.37
C ILE A 22 6.85 6.36 6.08
N PRO A 23 7.08 7.68 5.96
CA PRO A 23 6.75 8.42 4.75
C PRO A 23 7.60 7.92 3.57
N VAL A 24 7.02 7.94 2.38
CA VAL A 24 7.67 7.51 1.15
C VAL A 24 7.53 8.60 0.11
N CYS A 25 8.60 8.89 -0.62
CA CYS A 25 8.57 9.75 -1.79
C CYS A 25 8.08 8.94 -2.99
N ALA A 26 6.95 9.32 -3.57
CA ALA A 26 6.39 8.71 -4.76
C ALA A 26 5.50 9.72 -5.50
N ASP A 27 5.47 9.61 -6.83
CA ASP A 27 4.63 10.47 -7.67
C ASP A 27 3.22 9.88 -7.85
N PRO A 28 2.18 10.72 -8.03
CA PRO A 28 0.88 10.26 -8.50
C PRO A 28 1.01 9.42 -9.78
N GLY A 29 0.28 8.32 -9.87
CA GLY A 29 0.39 7.36 -10.99
C GLY A 29 1.46 6.28 -10.81
N SER A 30 2.29 6.37 -9.76
CA SER A 30 3.29 5.34 -9.46
C SER A 30 2.65 4.00 -9.12
N ARG A 31 3.20 2.91 -9.68
CA ARG A 31 2.78 1.54 -9.35
C ARG A 31 3.40 1.09 -8.04
N VAL A 32 2.57 0.58 -7.14
CA VAL A 32 2.97 0.06 -5.83
C VAL A 32 2.52 -1.39 -5.66
N THR A 33 3.40 -2.25 -5.18
CA THR A 33 3.05 -3.62 -4.82
C THR A 33 2.50 -3.66 -3.41
N ILE A 34 1.40 -4.38 -3.22
CA ILE A 34 0.74 -4.50 -1.92
C ILE A 34 0.97 -5.91 -1.39
N SER A 35 1.63 -6.00 -0.24
CA SER A 35 1.81 -7.25 0.50
C SER A 35 1.02 -7.21 1.80
N ARG A 36 0.33 -8.31 2.12
CA ARG A 36 -0.36 -8.49 3.40
C ARG A 36 0.38 -9.52 4.24
N ARG A 37 0.52 -9.24 5.53
CA ARG A 37 1.01 -10.23 6.50
C ARG A 37 -0.08 -11.29 6.73
N VAL A 38 0.23 -12.55 6.43
CA VAL A 38 -0.64 -13.71 6.67
C VAL A 38 0.15 -14.69 7.54
N GLY A 39 -0.25 -14.82 8.81
CA GLY A 39 0.55 -15.48 9.84
C GLY A 39 1.89 -14.78 10.05
N ASN A 40 2.98 -15.51 9.84
CA ASN A 40 4.35 -15.01 10.09
C ASN A 40 5.06 -14.49 8.83
N ARG A 41 4.41 -14.48 7.66
CA ARG A 41 5.05 -14.07 6.39
C ARG A 41 4.22 -13.01 5.67
N PHE A 42 4.90 -12.14 4.94
CA PHE A 42 4.26 -11.26 3.97
C PHE A 42 3.99 -12.03 2.69
N ARG A 43 2.75 -11.94 2.21
CA ARG A 43 2.33 -12.49 0.93
C ARG A 43 1.93 -11.34 0.02
N LEU A 44 2.44 -11.34 -1.21
CA LEU A 44 1.99 -10.43 -2.24
C LEU A 44 0.50 -10.70 -2.52
N ILE A 45 -0.34 -9.67 -2.39
CA ILE A 45 -1.78 -9.79 -2.63
C ILE A 45 -2.22 -9.06 -3.91
N GLY A 46 -1.36 -8.19 -4.46
CA GLY A 46 -1.63 -7.48 -5.71
C GLY A 46 -0.77 -6.24 -5.86
N PHE A 47 -1.23 -5.34 -6.72
CA PHE A 47 -0.63 -4.03 -6.94
C PHE A 47 -1.71 -2.96 -7.01
N GLY A 48 -1.31 -1.71 -6.80
CA GLY A 48 -2.15 -0.53 -6.96
C GLY A 48 -1.39 0.58 -7.65
N ILE A 49 -2.12 1.66 -7.94
CA ILE A 49 -1.58 2.90 -8.49
C ILE A 49 -1.88 3.98 -7.46
N ILE A 50 -0.88 4.78 -7.11
CA ILE A 50 -1.06 5.93 -6.22
C ILE A 50 -1.95 6.94 -6.94
N LYS A 51 -3.07 7.29 -6.31
CA LYS A 51 -3.96 8.37 -6.75
C LYS A 51 -3.72 9.59 -5.85
N GLU A 52 -4.07 10.75 -6.39
CA GLU A 52 -4.10 12.02 -5.66
C GLU A 52 -5.15 11.99 -4.54
#